data_AF-A0AB39R9U5-F1
#
_entry.id   AF-A0AB39R9U5-F1
#
_cell.length_a   1.000
_cell.length_b   1.000
_cell.length_c   1.000
_cell.angle_alpha   90.00
_cell.angle_beta   90.00
_cell.angle_gamma   90.00
#
_symmetry.space_group_name_H-M   'P 1'
#
loop_
_entity.id
_entity.type
_entity.pdbx_description
1 polymer ?
#
loop_
_entity_poly.entity_id
_entity_poly.type
_entity_poly.pdbx_seq_one_letter_code
_entity_poly.pdbx_strand_id
1 'polypeptide(L)' 'MPGSLHVPVDELRARLDEIPIGRPAVVYCHAGLRGLTAARILTRHGRSVRNPDGGWLTWQAGQTRP' A
#
# COMPACT_ATOMS: atom_id res chain seq x y z
N MET A 1 -6.75 -3.75 -6.21
CA MET A 1 -7.54 -2.61 -6.72
C MET A 1 -7.10 -2.32 -8.14
N PRO A 2 -8.02 -2.08 -9.07
CA PRO A 2 -7.67 -1.72 -10.45
C PRO A 2 -6.71 -0.52 -10.49
N GLY A 3 -5.72 -0.56 -11.38
CA GLY A 3 -4.71 0.51 -11.52
C GLY A 3 -3.66 0.57 -10.40
N SER A 4 -3.59 -0.42 -9.51
CA SER A 4 -2.52 -0.49 -8.50
C SER A 4 -1.23 -1.06 -9.06
N LEU A 5 -0.10 -0.51 -8.62
CA LEU A 5 1.22 -1.12 -8.79
C LEU A 5 1.40 -2.27 -7.78
N HIS A 6 1.72 -3.47 -8.27
CA HIS A 6 1.98 -4.62 -7.41
C HIS A 6 3.47 -4.74 -7.11
N VAL A 7 3.85 -4.49 -5.85
CA VAL A 7 5.20 -4.68 -5.33
C VAL A 7 5.14 -5.53 -4.06
N PRO A 8 5.73 -6.75 -4.05
CA PRO A 8 5.84 -7.55 -2.84
C PRO A 8 6.61 -6.81 -1.75
N VAL A 9 6.16 -6.91 -0.48
CA VAL A 9 6.77 -6.16 0.64
C VAL A 9 8.23 -6.53 0.88
N ASP A 10 8.62 -7.77 0.57
CA ASP A 10 9.99 -8.27 0.74
C ASP A 10 10.93 -7.71 -0.32
N GLU A 11 10.42 -7.44 -1.53
CA GLU A 11 11.16 -6.82 -2.63
C GLU A 11 11.14 -5.28 -2.59
N LEU A 12 10.22 -4.69 -1.81
CA LEU A 12 9.95 -3.26 -1.82
C LEU A 12 11.19 -2.39 -1.60
N ARG A 13 12.14 -2.84 -0.76
CA ARG A 13 13.39 -2.09 -0.51
C ARG A 13 14.29 -2.03 -1.73
N ALA A 14 14.35 -3.10 -2.52
CA ALA A 14 15.15 -3.17 -3.74
C ALA A 14 14.48 -2.45 -4.90
N ARG A 15 13.15 -2.24 -4.83
CA ARG A 15 12.32 -1.68 -5.90
C ARG A 15 11.74 -0.31 -5.56
N LEU A 16 12.42 0.46 -4.70
CA LEU A 16 11.96 1.79 -4.27
C LEU A 16 11.83 2.79 -5.42
N ASP A 17 12.61 2.62 -6.49
CA ASP A 17 12.61 3.50 -7.66
C ASP A 17 11.35 3.37 -8.51
N GLU A 18 10.62 2.26 -8.38
CA GLU A 18 9.31 2.08 -9.04
C GLU A 18 8.20 2.89 -8.36
N ILE A 19 8.43 3.37 -7.14
CA ILE A 19 7.44 4.10 -6.35
C ILE A 19 7.57 5.60 -6.64
N PRO A 20 6.56 6.23 -7.29
CA PRO A 20 6.71 7.61 -7.73
C PRO A 20 6.85 8.58 -6.57
N ILE A 21 7.70 9.58 -6.77
CA ILE A 21 8.07 10.58 -5.76
C ILE A 21 7.13 11.80 -5.90
N GLY A 22 6.94 12.53 -4.80
CA GLY A 22 6.23 13.82 -4.81
C GLY A 22 4.70 13.72 -4.81
N ARG A 23 4.13 12.52 -4.84
CA ARG A 23 2.69 12.29 -4.68
C ARG A 23 2.41 11.39 -3.47
N PRO A 24 1.37 11.68 -2.67
CA PRO A 24 0.91 10.75 -1.65
C PRO A 24 0.47 9.42 -2.28
N ALA A 25 0.89 8.29 -1.69
CA ALA A 25 0.49 6.96 -2.13
C ALA A 25 -0.39 6.26 -1.09
N VAL A 26 -1.27 5.38 -1.55
CA VAL A 26 -2.02 4.47 -0.69
C VAL A 26 -1.41 3.09 -0.84
N VAL A 27 -1.00 2.49 0.28
CA VAL A 27 -0.51 1.11 0.33
C VAL A 27 -1.57 0.24 0.98
N TYR A 28 -1.76 -0.96 0.47
CA TYR A 28 -2.66 -1.94 1.06
C TYR A 28 -2.09 -3.33 0.84
N CYS A 29 -2.53 -4.28 1.67
CA CYS A 29 -2.34 -5.70 1.42
C CYS A 29 -3.69 -6.40 1.54
N HIS A 30 -3.69 -7.72 1.74
CA HIS A 30 -4.93 -8.46 1.91
C HIS A 30 -5.75 -8.01 3.14
N ALA A 31 -5.13 -7.93 4.32
CA ALA A 31 -5.81 -7.68 5.60
C ALA A 31 -5.19 -6.55 6.46
N GLY A 32 -4.29 -5.74 5.90
CA GLY A 32 -3.67 -4.59 6.56
C GLY A 32 -2.26 -4.79 7.15
N LEU A 33 -1.89 -6.01 7.60
CA LEU A 33 -0.61 -6.24 8.29
C LEU A 33 0.63 -5.94 7.42
N ARG A 34 0.72 -6.56 6.23
CA ARG A 34 1.83 -6.29 5.29
C ARG A 34 1.82 -4.85 4.77
N GLY A 35 0.63 -4.24 4.67
CA GLY A 35 0.47 -2.83 4.27
C GLY A 35 1.13 -1.89 5.28
N LEU A 36 1.02 -2.19 6.58
CA LEU A 36 1.71 -1.43 7.63
C LEU A 36 3.24 -1.50 7.49
N THR A 37 3.79 -2.68 7.22
CA THR A 37 5.24 -2.84 6.98
C THR A 37 5.69 -2.03 5.77
N ALA A 38 4.96 -2.12 4.66
CA ALA A 38 5.24 -1.34 3.46
C ALA A 38 5.18 0.17 3.72
N ALA A 39 4.16 0.64 4.44
CA ALA A 39 4.02 2.05 4.82
C ALA A 39 5.23 2.52 5.63
N ARG A 40 5.66 1.75 6.64
CA ARG A 40 6.84 2.09 7.46
C ARG A 40 8.13 2.15 6.64
N ILE A 41 8.32 1.22 5.71
CA ILE A 41 9.48 1.24 4.79
C ILE A 41 9.46 2.52 3.97
N LEU A 42 8.34 2.84 3.34
CA LEU A 42 8.21 4.00 2.46
C LEU A 42 8.35 5.33 3.21
N THR A 43 7.74 5.47 4.38
CA THR A 43 7.89 6.67 5.23
C THR A 43 9.35 6.90 5.63
N ARG A 44 10.11 5.84 5.95
CA ARG A 44 11.55 5.96 6.25
C ARG A 44 12.38 6.46 5.06
N HIS A 45 11.89 6.28 3.84
CA HIS A 45 12.50 6.79 2.61
C HIS A 45 11.86 8.09 2.12
N GLY A 46 11.22 8.84 3.02
CA GLY A 46 10.66 10.17 2.74
C GLY A 46 9.41 10.14 1.85
N ARG A 47 8.74 9.00 1.70
CA ARG A 47 7.50 8.90 0.93
C ARG A 47 6.29 9.21 1.81
N SER A 48 5.37 10.01 1.29
CA SER A 48 4.07 10.25 1.91
C SER A 48 3.12 9.10 1.58
N VAL A 49 2.69 8.34 2.60
CA VAL A 49 1.89 7.12 2.41
C VAL A 49 0.76 7.02 3.43
N ARG A 50 -0.35 6.40 3.01
CA ARG A 50 -1.47 6.01 3.88
C ARG A 50 -1.73 4.51 3.75
N ASN A 51 -2.01 3.86 4.88
CA ASN A 51 -2.39 2.45 4.93
C ASN A 51 -3.79 2.33 5.55
N PRO A 52 -4.86 2.14 4.76
CA PRO A 52 -6.21 1.99 5.28
C PRO A 52 -6.35 0.68 6.06
N ASP A 53 -7.10 0.74 7.15
CA ASP A 53 -7.35 -0.42 8.00
C ASP A 53 -8.10 -1.53 7.27
N GLY A 54 -7.77 -2.78 7.61
CA GLY A 54 -8.37 -3.99 7.04
C GLY A 54 -8.05 -4.27 5.57
N GLY A 55 -7.29 -3.39 4.89
CA GLY A 55 -6.72 -3.65 3.57
C GLY A 55 -7.76 -3.94 2.48
N TRP A 56 -7.43 -4.87 1.59
CA TRP A 56 -8.28 -5.27 0.48
C TRP A 56 -9.64 -5.81 0.93
N LEU A 57 -9.68 -6.61 1.99
CA LEU A 57 -10.93 -7.21 2.48
C LEU A 57 -11.95 -6.14 2.86
N THR A 58 -11.53 -5.11 3.60
CA THR A 58 -12.40 -3.99 3.96
C THR A 58 -12.84 -3.18 2.75
N TRP A 59 -11.93 -2.93 1.80
CA TRP A 59 -12.28 -2.25 0.56
C TRP A 59 -13.30 -3.04 -0.28
N GLN A 60 -13.11 -4.35 -0.38
CA GLN A 60 -14.01 -5.25 -1.10
C GLN A 60 -15.40 -5.28 -0.45
N ALA A 61 -15.46 -5.42 0.88
CA ALA A 61 -16.71 -5.40 1.64
C ALA A 61 -17.47 -4.06 1.49
N GLY A 62 -16.76 -2.94 1.36
CA GLY A 62 -17.35 -1.62 1.15
C GLY A 62 -17.90 -1.38 -0.27
N GLN A 63 -17.49 -2.18 -1.26
CA GLN A 63 -18.04 -2.10 -2.63
C GLN A 63 -19.27 -2.95 -2.84
N THR A 64 -19.44 -3.99 -2.04
CA THR A 64 -20.73 -4.67 -1.89
C THR A 64 -21.68 -3.73 -1.16
N ARG A 65 -22.23 -2.78 -1.90
CA ARG A 65 -23.44 -2.06 -1.49
C ARG A 65 -24.60 -3.08 -1.54
N PRO A 66 -25.53 -3.08 -0.57
CA PRO A 66 -26.81 -3.76 -0.76
C PRO A 66 -27.55 -3.19 -2.00
#